data_AF-A0A1Y1JSB7-F1
#
_entry.id   AF-A0A1Y1JSB7-F1
#
_cell.length_a   1.000
_cell.length_b   1.000
_cell.length_c   1.000
_cell.angle_alpha   90.00
_cell.angle_beta   90.00
_cell.angle_gamma   90.00
#
_symmetry.space_group_name_H-M   'P 1'
#
loop_
_entity.id
_entity.type
_entity.pdbx_description
1 polymer ?
#
loop_
_entity_poly.entity_id
_entity_poly.type
_entity_poly.pdbx_seq_one_letter_code
_entity_poly.pdbx_strand_id
1 'polypeptide(L)'
;IPVYKKLDPKDPSNYRPISVLSVFSKIIEKIVCDKISAFLNNNNVLSHSQHGFRANRSTETATIDFIQEIHKELDRGRVVIAALLDISRAFDTVDHELLAQKLNAAGIRGKVNEWVISFVSDRSFRVHIKGEKSEQFNIDIGTPQGSTLAPMLFLIYVNDMVEYLGKYGILFMYADDTTIIVSASTR
;
A
#
# COMPACT_ATOMS: atom_id res chain seq x y z
N ILE A 1 -10.59 6.02 -16.57
CA ILE A 1 -11.98 6.48 -16.34
C ILE A 1 -12.05 7.02 -14.92
N PRO A 2 -12.37 8.29 -14.69
CA PRO A 2 -12.54 8.83 -13.34
C PRO A 2 -13.80 8.25 -12.71
N VAL A 3 -13.68 7.68 -11.51
CA VAL A 3 -14.82 7.16 -10.71
C VAL A 3 -15.06 8.12 -9.55
N TYR A 4 -16.27 8.63 -9.45
CA TYR A 4 -16.65 9.54 -8.36
C TYR A 4 -16.69 8.81 -7.01
N LYS A 5 -16.04 9.37 -5.98
CA LYS A 5 -15.94 8.76 -4.65
C LYS A 5 -17.03 9.29 -3.70
N LYS A 6 -17.05 10.60 -3.41
CA LYS A 6 -18.00 11.30 -2.51
C LYS A 6 -17.77 12.83 -2.56
N LEU A 7 -18.66 13.62 -1.93
CA LEU A 7 -18.59 15.09 -1.74
C LEU A 7 -19.05 15.96 -2.93
N ASP A 8 -18.28 16.98 -3.33
CA ASP A 8 -18.67 17.88 -4.43
C ASP A 8 -18.24 17.26 -5.77
N PRO A 9 -19.17 16.94 -6.69
CA PRO A 9 -18.85 16.41 -8.02
C PRO A 9 -18.09 17.40 -8.90
N LYS A 10 -18.01 18.69 -8.55
CA LYS A 10 -17.25 19.69 -9.28
C LYS A 10 -15.77 19.74 -8.91
N ASP A 11 -15.40 19.15 -7.78
CA ASP A 11 -14.01 19.07 -7.34
C ASP A 11 -13.34 17.82 -7.95
N PRO A 12 -12.32 17.97 -8.82
CA PRO A 12 -11.60 16.85 -9.41
C PRO A 12 -10.94 15.92 -8.38
N SER A 13 -10.61 16.42 -7.18
CA SER A 13 -9.99 15.64 -6.10
C SER A 13 -10.89 14.52 -5.56
N ASN A 14 -12.20 14.63 -5.80
CA ASN A 14 -13.21 13.65 -5.40
C ASN A 14 -13.37 12.49 -6.40
N TYR A 15 -12.55 12.46 -7.45
CA TYR A 15 -12.54 11.39 -8.44
C TYR A 15 -11.29 10.52 -8.30
N ARG A 16 -11.49 9.21 -8.46
CA ARG A 16 -10.41 8.22 -8.53
C ARG A 16 -10.09 7.90 -9.99
N PRO A 17 -8.86 8.15 -10.47
CA PRO A 17 -8.49 7.84 -11.84
C PRO A 17 -8.25 6.33 -12.01
N ILE A 18 -9.23 5.58 -12.53
CA ILE A 18 -9.05 4.16 -12.83
C ILE A 18 -8.30 3.99 -14.16
N SER A 19 -7.17 3.30 -14.10
CA SER A 19 -6.34 2.94 -15.26
C SER A 19 -6.88 1.67 -15.91
N VAL A 20 -7.29 1.77 -17.18
CA VAL A 20 -7.66 0.59 -17.98
C VAL A 20 -6.40 0.06 -18.64
N LEU A 21 -5.73 -0.87 -17.97
CA LEU A 21 -4.51 -1.52 -18.47
C LEU A 21 -4.85 -2.52 -19.58
N SER A 22 -3.93 -2.68 -20.54
CA SER A 22 -4.07 -3.65 -21.62
C SER A 22 -4.09 -5.08 -21.07
N VAL A 23 -4.74 -6.00 -21.79
CA VAL A 23 -4.80 -7.42 -21.38
C VAL A 23 -3.39 -8.01 -21.25
N PHE A 24 -2.49 -7.68 -22.18
CA PHE A 24 -1.09 -8.11 -22.13
C PHE A 24 -0.37 -7.59 -20.88
N SER A 25 -0.57 -6.32 -20.51
CA SER A 25 -0.03 -5.76 -19.26
C SER A 25 -0.50 -6.57 -18.06
N LYS A 26 -1.81 -6.84 -17.96
CA LYS A 26 -2.38 -7.60 -16.84
C LYS A 26 -1.83 -9.02 -16.72
N ILE A 27 -1.59 -9.70 -17.85
CA ILE A 27 -0.99 -11.04 -17.87
C ILE A 27 0.45 -10.98 -17.32
N ILE A 28 1.26 -10.05 -17.81
CA ILE A 28 2.65 -9.92 -17.37
C ILE A 28 2.71 -9.49 -15.89
N GLU A 29 1.89 -8.51 -15.50
CA GLU A 29 1.73 -8.08 -14.11
C GLU A 29 1.41 -9.25 -13.19
N LYS A 30 0.49 -10.13 -13.60
CA LYS A 30 0.12 -11.31 -12.81
C LYS A 30 1.31 -12.26 -12.63
N ILE A 31 2.06 -12.55 -13.70
CA ILE A 31 3.25 -13.40 -13.64
C ILE A 31 4.31 -12.80 -12.71
N VAL A 32 4.56 -11.49 -12.82
CA VAL A 32 5.54 -10.79 -11.99
C VAL A 32 5.08 -10.75 -10.53
N CYS A 33 3.80 -10.45 -10.29
CA CYS A 33 3.16 -10.45 -8.97
C CYS A 33 3.29 -11.82 -8.29
N ASP A 34 3.06 -12.92 -9.00
CA ASP A 34 3.18 -14.27 -8.43
C ASP A 34 4.63 -14.60 -8.05
N LYS A 35 5.61 -14.18 -8.86
CA LYS A 35 7.04 -14.36 -8.54
C LYS A 35 7.49 -13.54 -7.34
N ILE A 36 7.08 -12.26 -7.27
CA ILE A 36 7.41 -11.39 -6.15
C ILE A 36 6.72 -11.91 -4.89
N SER A 37 5.43 -12.27 -4.94
CA SER A 37 4.70 -12.92 -3.84
C SER A 37 5.46 -14.11 -3.27
N ALA A 38 5.86 -15.05 -4.13
CA ALA A 38 6.58 -16.25 -3.72
C ALA A 38 7.90 -15.89 -3.04
N PHE A 39 8.65 -14.93 -3.61
CA PHE A 39 9.90 -14.46 -3.02
C PHE A 39 9.69 -13.80 -1.64
N LEU A 40 8.72 -12.90 -1.51
CA LEU A 40 8.43 -12.20 -0.26
C LEU A 40 8.01 -13.18 0.84
N ASN A 41 7.20 -14.18 0.51
CA ASN A 41 6.74 -15.20 1.45
C ASN A 41 7.89 -16.15 1.86
N ASN A 42 8.66 -16.65 0.90
CA ASN A 42 9.76 -17.60 1.18
C ASN A 42 10.87 -16.99 2.04
N ASN A 43 11.05 -15.66 1.96
CA ASN A 43 12.10 -14.94 2.70
C ASN A 43 11.53 -14.14 3.89
N ASN A 44 10.24 -14.25 4.21
CA ASN A 44 9.56 -13.52 5.28
C ASN A 44 9.86 -12.00 5.27
N VAL A 45 9.85 -11.39 4.08
CA VAL A 45 10.25 -9.99 3.88
C VAL A 45 9.22 -9.02 4.48
N LEU A 46 7.93 -9.34 4.34
CA LEU A 46 6.86 -8.49 4.83
C LEU A 46 6.68 -8.66 6.35
N SER A 47 6.62 -7.53 7.05
CA SER A 47 6.43 -7.48 8.50
C SER A 47 5.20 -8.26 8.95
N HIS A 48 5.29 -8.92 10.12
CA HIS A 48 4.17 -9.64 10.72
C HIS A 48 2.99 -8.72 11.09
N SER A 49 3.26 -7.43 11.32
CA SER A 49 2.25 -6.39 11.55
C SER A 49 1.39 -6.08 10.33
N GLN A 50 1.78 -6.50 9.12
CA GLN A 50 0.98 -6.30 7.91
C GLN A 50 0.03 -7.48 7.68
N HIS A 51 -1.26 -7.20 7.63
CA HIS A 51 -2.33 -8.17 7.36
C HIS A 51 -2.98 -8.00 5.97
N GLY A 52 -2.94 -6.79 5.40
CA GLY A 52 -3.58 -6.50 4.13
C GLY A 52 -2.88 -7.19 2.96
N PHE A 53 -3.67 -7.66 1.99
CA PHE A 53 -3.20 -8.30 0.75
C PHE A 53 -2.20 -9.45 0.92
N ARG A 54 -2.23 -10.15 2.07
CA ARG A 54 -1.38 -11.32 2.34
C ARG A 54 -2.20 -12.60 2.40
N ALA A 55 -1.59 -13.70 1.98
CA ALA A 55 -2.17 -15.02 2.17
C ALA A 55 -2.32 -15.34 3.67
N ASN A 56 -3.43 -15.98 4.03
CA ASN A 56 -3.75 -16.38 5.41
C ASN A 56 -3.82 -15.21 6.42
N ARG A 57 -4.03 -13.99 5.94
CA ARG A 57 -4.30 -12.81 6.76
C ARG A 57 -5.57 -12.15 6.24
N SER A 58 -6.31 -11.55 7.15
CA SER A 58 -7.57 -10.88 6.89
C SER A 58 -7.81 -9.76 7.89
N THR A 59 -8.88 -8.99 7.68
CA THR A 59 -9.34 -7.97 8.63
C THR A 59 -9.60 -8.57 10.00
N GLU A 60 -10.17 -9.78 10.07
CA GLU A 60 -10.43 -10.48 11.33
C GLU A 60 -9.13 -10.81 12.07
N THR A 61 -8.12 -11.31 11.36
CA THR A 61 -6.82 -11.58 12.00
C THR A 61 -6.17 -10.32 12.56
N ALA A 62 -6.30 -9.18 11.85
CA ALA A 62 -5.77 -7.90 12.32
C ALA A 62 -6.52 -7.42 13.57
N THR A 63 -7.85 -7.53 13.58
CA THR A 63 -8.68 -7.17 14.73
C THR A 63 -8.41 -8.06 15.94
N ILE A 64 -8.23 -9.36 15.73
CA ILE A 64 -7.91 -10.30 16.81
C ILE A 64 -6.56 -9.96 17.43
N ASP A 65 -5.51 -9.81 16.63
CA ASP A 65 -4.16 -9.47 17.12
C ASP A 65 -4.19 -8.12 17.87
N PHE A 66 -4.93 -7.14 17.35
CA PHE A 66 -5.13 -5.83 17.98
C PHE A 66 -5.81 -5.92 19.36
N ILE A 67 -6.94 -6.62 19.45
CA ILE A 67 -7.69 -6.78 20.71
C ILE A 67 -6.89 -7.59 21.73
N GLN A 68 -6.18 -8.63 21.29
CA GLN A 68 -5.34 -9.44 22.17
C GLN A 68 -4.25 -8.60 22.82
N GLU A 69 -3.60 -7.71 22.07
CA GLU A 69 -2.59 -6.83 22.63
C GLU A 69 -3.19 -5.81 23.60
N ILE A 70 -4.38 -5.26 23.32
CA ILE A 70 -5.09 -4.40 24.27
C ILE A 70 -5.35 -5.13 25.59
N HIS A 71 -5.97 -6.31 25.54
CA HIS A 71 -6.29 -7.07 26.75
C HIS A 71 -5.03 -7.42 27.55
N LYS A 72 -3.96 -7.85 26.88
CA LYS A 72 -2.68 -8.14 27.51
C LYS A 72 -2.09 -6.95 28.27
N GLU A 73 -2.25 -5.74 27.76
CA GLU A 73 -1.75 -4.53 28.41
C GLU A 73 -2.67 -4.07 29.56
N LEU A 74 -3.99 -4.22 29.40
CA LEU A 74 -4.96 -3.96 30.46
C LEU A 74 -4.80 -4.94 31.65
N ASP A 75 -4.56 -6.22 31.39
CA ASP A 75 -4.28 -7.23 32.41
C ASP A 75 -3.02 -6.92 33.22
N ARG A 76 -2.09 -6.16 32.64
CA ARG A 76 -0.88 -5.64 33.31
C ARG A 76 -1.14 -4.34 34.08
N GLY A 77 -2.39 -3.89 34.15
CA GLY A 77 -2.79 -2.67 34.84
C GLY A 77 -2.32 -1.39 34.13
N ARG A 78 -1.98 -1.45 32.84
CA ARG A 78 -1.55 -0.29 32.05
C ARG A 78 -2.73 0.36 31.34
N VAL A 79 -2.60 1.64 31.03
CA VAL A 79 -3.48 2.34 30.10
C VAL A 79 -2.94 2.16 28.70
N VAL A 80 -3.86 1.97 27.76
CA VAL A 80 -3.57 1.74 26.35
C VAL A 80 -4.14 2.91 25.54
N ILE A 81 -3.33 3.48 24.66
CA ILE A 81 -3.72 4.53 23.72
C ILE A 81 -3.50 3.98 22.31
N ALA A 82 -4.54 4.06 21.47
CA ALA A 82 -4.46 3.71 20.07
C ALA A 82 -4.50 4.98 19.21
N ALA A 83 -3.52 5.11 18.31
CA ALA A 83 -3.48 6.14 17.28
C ALA A 83 -3.78 5.50 15.92
N LEU A 84 -4.84 5.96 15.26
CA LEU A 84 -5.24 5.49 13.93
C LEU A 84 -4.69 6.47 12.89
N LEU A 85 -3.92 5.95 11.95
CA LEU A 85 -3.26 6.69 10.88
C LEU A 85 -3.89 6.32 9.53
N ASP A 86 -4.33 7.34 8.80
CA ASP A 86 -4.89 7.21 7.46
C ASP A 86 -3.94 7.88 6.44
N ILE A 87 -3.41 7.10 5.50
CA ILE A 87 -2.52 7.60 4.45
C ILE A 87 -3.37 8.16 3.32
N SER A 88 -3.45 9.48 3.27
CA SER A 88 -4.14 10.19 2.19
C SER A 88 -3.58 9.82 0.82
N ARG A 89 -4.45 9.30 -0.05
CA ARG A 89 -4.14 8.94 -1.45
C ARG A 89 -2.95 7.97 -1.58
N ALA A 90 -2.86 6.99 -0.68
CA ALA A 90 -1.76 6.04 -0.56
C ALA A 90 -1.16 5.52 -1.88
N PHE A 91 -1.98 5.01 -2.81
CA PHE A 91 -1.48 4.51 -4.11
C PHE A 91 -1.01 5.60 -5.06
N ASP A 92 -1.55 6.81 -4.94
CA ASP A 92 -1.26 7.94 -5.82
C ASP A 92 -0.04 8.74 -5.35
N THR A 93 0.49 8.44 -4.16
CA THR A 93 1.63 9.14 -3.53
C THR A 93 2.91 8.31 -3.45
N VAL A 94 2.95 7.15 -4.11
CA VAL A 94 4.14 6.30 -4.19
C VAL A 94 5.20 6.97 -5.07
N ASP A 95 6.29 7.42 -4.48
CA ASP A 95 7.42 7.98 -5.24
C ASP A 95 8.19 6.86 -5.96
N HIS A 96 8.48 7.03 -7.26
CA HIS A 96 9.07 5.98 -8.09
C HIS A 96 10.54 5.71 -7.75
N GLU A 97 11.31 6.74 -7.41
CA GLU A 97 12.72 6.59 -7.03
C GLU A 97 12.84 5.90 -5.68
N LEU A 98 12.06 6.35 -4.70
CA LEU A 98 11.99 5.71 -3.39
C LEU A 98 11.49 4.27 -3.51
N LEU A 99 10.48 4.00 -4.35
CA LEU A 99 10.02 2.63 -4.62
C LEU A 99 11.16 1.76 -5.14
N ALA A 100 11.98 2.24 -6.07
CA ALA A 100 13.14 1.50 -6.58
C ALA A 100 14.13 1.14 -5.47
N GLN A 101 14.40 2.08 -4.57
CA GLN A 101 15.26 1.87 -3.40
C GLN A 101 14.65 0.82 -2.45
N LYS A 102 13.35 0.92 -2.13
CA LYS A 102 12.63 -0.05 -1.28
C LYS A 102 12.63 -1.45 -1.89
N LEU A 103 12.40 -1.57 -3.19
CA LEU A 103 12.46 -2.86 -3.92
C LEU A 103 13.85 -3.49 -3.80
N ASN A 104 14.91 -2.70 -3.97
CA ASN A 104 16.28 -3.19 -3.85
C ASN A 104 16.61 -3.62 -2.41
N ALA A 105 16.21 -2.83 -1.42
CA ALA A 105 16.35 -3.15 0.01
C ALA A 105 15.60 -4.43 0.38
N ALA A 106 14.41 -4.64 -0.19
CA ALA A 106 13.62 -5.86 -0.04
C ALA A 106 14.22 -7.09 -0.76
N GLY A 107 15.29 -6.92 -1.55
CA GLY A 107 15.96 -8.00 -2.29
C GLY A 107 15.44 -8.25 -3.71
N ILE A 108 14.51 -7.42 -4.21
CA ILE A 108 14.01 -7.49 -5.59
C ILE A 108 14.97 -6.72 -6.48
N ARG A 109 15.75 -7.43 -7.29
CA ARG A 109 16.88 -6.89 -8.08
C ARG A 109 16.87 -7.38 -9.53
N GLY A 110 17.72 -6.76 -10.34
CA GLY A 110 17.92 -7.09 -11.75
C GLY A 110 16.66 -6.86 -12.60
N LYS A 111 16.46 -7.73 -13.59
CA LYS A 111 15.41 -7.58 -14.61
C LYS A 111 13.99 -7.42 -14.05
N VAL A 112 13.67 -8.03 -12.91
CA VAL A 112 12.35 -7.88 -12.29
C VAL A 112 12.18 -6.47 -11.75
N ASN A 113 13.20 -5.93 -11.08
CA ASN A 113 13.18 -4.55 -10.59
C ASN A 113 13.12 -3.56 -11.75
N GLU A 114 13.99 -3.70 -12.75
CA GLU A 114 13.99 -2.88 -13.96
C GLU A 114 12.62 -2.86 -14.65
N TRP A 115 11.98 -4.03 -14.75
CA TRP A 115 10.64 -4.13 -15.33
C TRP A 115 9.58 -3.44 -14.46
N VAL A 116 9.63 -3.58 -13.14
CA VAL A 116 8.69 -2.92 -12.22
C VAL A 116 8.82 -1.40 -12.30
N ILE A 117 10.05 -0.87 -12.36
CA ILE A 117 10.29 0.56 -12.51
C ILE A 117 9.79 1.05 -13.88
N SER A 118 10.12 0.33 -14.96
CA SER A 118 9.57 0.64 -16.27
C SER A 118 8.03 0.57 -16.32
N PHE A 119 7.39 -0.26 -15.49
CA PHE A 119 5.94 -0.37 -15.43
C PHE A 119 5.26 0.84 -14.77
N VAL A 120 5.91 1.48 -13.80
CA VAL A 120 5.36 2.65 -13.07
C VAL A 120 5.81 3.98 -13.67
N SER A 121 6.99 4.06 -14.27
CA SER A 121 7.58 5.29 -14.83
C SER A 121 7.13 5.62 -16.26
N ASP A 122 7.38 6.87 -16.68
CA ASP A 122 7.05 7.42 -18.01
C ASP A 122 5.59 7.23 -18.44
N ARG A 123 4.69 7.23 -17.46
CA ARG A 123 3.26 7.08 -17.69
C ARG A 123 2.63 8.44 -17.93
N SER A 124 1.57 8.42 -18.72
CA SER A 124 0.74 9.61 -18.94
C SER A 124 -0.72 9.21 -19.06
N PHE A 125 -1.61 10.16 -18.80
CA PHE A 125 -3.05 9.97 -18.91
C PHE A 125 -3.74 11.17 -19.58
N ARG A 126 -4.96 10.92 -20.02
CA ARG A 126 -5.92 11.94 -20.48
C ARG A 126 -7.29 11.61 -19.90
N VAL A 127 -8.07 12.63 -19.63
CA VAL A 127 -9.46 12.49 -19.19
C VAL A 127 -10.36 12.55 -20.43
N HIS A 128 -11.29 11.59 -20.54
CA HIS A 128 -12.28 11.57 -21.61
C HIS A 128 -13.68 11.69 -21.00
N ILE A 129 -14.40 12.74 -21.36
CA ILE A 129 -15.76 13.03 -20.86
C ILE A 129 -16.62 13.44 -22.04
N LYS A 130 -17.74 12.73 -22.27
CA LYS A 130 -18.76 13.08 -23.28
C LYS A 130 -18.19 13.33 -24.70
N GLY A 131 -17.20 12.55 -25.12
CA GLY A 131 -16.58 12.69 -26.45
C GLY A 131 -15.37 13.63 -26.50
N GLU A 132 -15.19 14.49 -25.49
CA GLU A 132 -14.07 15.41 -25.39
C GLU A 132 -12.88 14.76 -24.69
N LYS A 133 -11.65 15.17 -25.05
CA LYS A 133 -10.40 14.71 -24.44
C LYS A 133 -9.66 15.91 -23.85
N SER A 134 -9.15 15.76 -22.63
CA SER A 134 -8.20 16.72 -22.07
C SER A 134 -6.86 16.67 -22.80
N GLU A 135 -6.00 17.63 -22.47
CA GLU A 135 -4.56 17.52 -22.71
C GLU A 135 -3.95 16.29 -22.01
N GLN A 136 -2.72 15.96 -22.39
CA GLN A 136 -1.95 14.87 -21.82
C GLN A 136 -1.20 15.32 -20.58
N PHE A 137 -1.35 14.56 -19.51
CA PHE A 137 -0.65 14.78 -18.25
C PHE A 137 0.29 13.62 -17.98
N ASN A 138 1.50 13.92 -17.52
CA ASN A 138 2.45 12.92 -17.07
C ASN A 138 2.12 12.47 -15.63
N ILE A 139 2.51 11.24 -15.30
CA ILE A 139 2.35 10.64 -13.98
C ILE A 139 3.75 10.38 -13.43
N ASP A 140 4.20 11.30 -12.58
CA ASP A 140 5.53 11.24 -11.98
C ASP A 140 5.53 10.49 -10.63
N ILE A 141 4.36 10.32 -10.02
CA ILE A 141 4.16 9.60 -8.76
C ILE A 141 2.94 8.69 -8.82
N GLY A 142 2.94 7.71 -7.94
CA GLY A 142 1.85 6.77 -7.74
C GLY A 142 1.95 5.51 -8.58
N THR A 143 1.01 4.60 -8.34
CA THR A 143 0.87 3.34 -9.04
C THR A 143 -0.45 3.31 -9.81
N PRO A 144 -0.55 2.54 -10.91
CA PRO A 144 -1.78 2.54 -11.71
C PRO A 144 -2.95 1.93 -10.93
N GLN A 145 -3.97 2.73 -10.59
CA GLN A 145 -5.19 2.21 -9.95
C GLN A 145 -5.90 1.22 -10.88
N GLY A 146 -6.07 -0.02 -10.42
CA GLY A 146 -6.58 -1.14 -11.23
C GLY A 146 -5.50 -2.12 -11.69
N SER A 147 -4.23 -1.86 -11.38
CA SER A 147 -3.14 -2.84 -11.48
C SER A 147 -3.29 -3.92 -10.42
N THR A 148 -2.98 -5.17 -10.80
CA THR A 148 -2.90 -6.29 -9.86
C THR A 148 -1.59 -6.31 -9.06
N LEU A 149 -0.59 -5.58 -9.54
CA LEU A 149 0.73 -5.47 -8.92
C LEU A 149 0.81 -4.30 -7.93
N ALA A 150 0.05 -3.22 -8.16
CA ALA A 150 0.07 -2.02 -7.32
C ALA A 150 -0.09 -2.28 -5.81
N PRO A 151 -1.03 -3.12 -5.33
CA PRO A 151 -1.14 -3.46 -3.91
C PRO A 151 0.16 -4.01 -3.32
N MET A 152 0.85 -4.88 -4.04
CA MET A 152 2.10 -5.50 -3.59
C MET A 152 3.25 -4.50 -3.53
N LEU A 153 3.36 -3.62 -4.54
CA LEU A 153 4.37 -2.57 -4.54
C LEU A 153 4.16 -1.62 -3.36
N PHE A 154 2.90 -1.29 -3.06
CA PHE A 154 2.55 -0.49 -1.90
C PHE A 154 2.93 -1.18 -0.58
N LEU A 155 2.66 -2.49 -0.43
CA LEU A 155 3.09 -3.23 0.75
C LEU A 155 4.60 -3.17 0.97
N ILE A 156 5.39 -3.33 -0.09
CA ILE A 156 6.86 -3.23 -0.01
C ILE A 156 7.29 -1.80 0.36
N TYR A 157 6.62 -0.80 -0.22
CA TYR A 157 6.92 0.60 -0.02
C TYR A 157 6.76 1.06 1.44
N VAL A 158 5.71 0.60 2.12
CA VAL A 158 5.42 0.94 3.52
C VAL A 158 6.01 -0.05 4.53
N ASN A 159 6.65 -1.13 4.08
CA ASN A 159 7.04 -2.25 4.94
C ASN A 159 7.99 -1.84 6.08
N ASP A 160 8.88 -0.88 5.81
CA ASP A 160 9.87 -0.42 6.77
C ASP A 160 9.33 0.61 7.77
N MET A 161 8.07 1.06 7.63
CA MET A 161 7.40 1.86 8.66
C MET A 161 7.44 1.17 10.02
N VAL A 162 7.38 -0.16 10.05
CA VAL A 162 7.45 -0.95 11.29
C VAL A 162 8.80 -0.81 11.99
N GLU A 163 9.89 -0.67 11.25
CA GLU A 163 11.22 -0.45 11.82
C GLU A 163 11.31 0.94 12.49
N TYR A 164 10.76 1.97 11.85
CA TYR A 164 10.82 3.33 12.36
C TYR A 164 9.83 3.60 13.49
N LEU A 165 8.61 3.05 13.39
CA LEU A 165 7.52 3.31 14.32
C LEU A 165 7.44 2.28 15.44
N GLY A 166 7.96 1.07 15.23
CA GLY A 166 7.92 -0.04 16.19
C GLY A 166 8.66 0.25 17.50
N LYS A 167 9.57 1.22 17.50
CA LYS A 167 10.25 1.70 18.72
C LYS A 167 9.35 2.56 19.62
N TYR A 168 8.25 3.08 19.10
CA TYR A 168 7.31 3.92 19.85
C TYR A 168 6.08 3.14 20.31
N GLY A 169 5.70 2.08 19.61
CA GLY A 169 4.51 1.30 19.91
C GLY A 169 4.37 0.06 19.02
N ILE A 170 3.29 -0.69 19.22
CA ILE A 170 2.99 -1.90 18.45
C ILE A 170 2.10 -1.52 17.28
N LEU A 171 2.49 -1.94 16.07
CA LEU A 171 1.79 -1.62 14.83
C LEU A 171 0.87 -2.75 14.39
N PHE A 172 -0.31 -2.37 13.91
CA PHE A 172 -1.28 -3.22 13.21
C PHE A 172 -1.63 -2.52 11.90
N MET A 173 -1.27 -3.14 10.78
CA MET A 173 -1.41 -2.55 9.45
C MET A 173 -2.31 -3.41 8.58
N TYR A 174 -3.19 -2.77 7.83
CA TYR A 174 -3.98 -3.39 6.78
C TYR A 174 -3.93 -2.51 5.54
N ALA A 175 -3.04 -2.86 4.60
CA ALA A 175 -2.74 -2.01 3.45
C ALA A 175 -2.29 -0.61 3.92
N ASP A 176 -3.05 0.44 3.61
CA ASP A 176 -2.81 1.84 3.98
C ASP A 176 -3.30 2.21 5.38
N ASP A 177 -4.27 1.48 5.93
CA ASP A 177 -4.75 1.68 7.30
C ASP A 177 -3.69 1.20 8.31
N THR A 178 -3.22 2.09 9.17
CA THR A 178 -2.22 1.76 10.20
C THR A 178 -2.70 2.19 11.57
N THR A 179 -2.69 1.27 12.53
CA THR A 179 -2.96 1.58 13.94
C THR A 179 -1.69 1.34 14.76
N ILE A 180 -1.37 2.28 15.64
CA ILE A 180 -0.26 2.17 16.60
C ILE A 180 -0.85 2.15 18.00
N ILE A 181 -0.48 1.13 18.78
CA ILE A 181 -0.79 1.06 20.21
C ILE A 181 0.44 1.45 21.03
N VAL A 182 0.24 2.33 22.00
CA VAL A 182 1.20 2.62 23.06
C VAL A 182 0.56 2.34 24.42
N SER A 183 1.36 1.90 25.39
CA SER A 183 0.89 1.65 26.74
C SER A 183 1.78 2.31 27.79
N ALA A 184 1.15 2.71 28.90
CA ALA A 184 1.83 3.39 29.99
C ALA A 184 1.25 2.96 31.35
N SER A 185 2.10 2.98 32.37
CA SER A 185 1.66 2.82 33.76
C SER A 185 0.87 4.04 34.20
N THR A 186 -0.13 3.82 35.04
CA THR A 186 -0.98 4.86 35.63
C THR A 186 -0.43 5.44 36.94
N ARG A 187 0.82 5.11 37.29
CA ARG A 187 1.50 5.51 38.53
C ARG A 187 2.79 6.23 38.21
#